data_AF-A0A353CZY3-F1
#
_entry.id   AF-A0A353CZY3-F1
#
_cell.length_a   1.000
_cell.length_b   1.000
_cell.length_c   1.000
_cell.angle_alpha   90.00
_cell.angle_beta   90.00
_cell.angle_gamma   90.00
#
_symmetry.space_group_name_H-M   'P 1'
#
loop_
_entity.id
_entity.type
_entity.pdbx_description
1 polymer ?
#
loop_
_entity_poly.entity_id
_entity_poly.type
_entity_poly.pdbx_seq_one_letter_code
_entity_poly.pdbx_strand_id
1 'polypeptide(L)' 'GFYYEGWKPGTTPKKLRTLEEFLIDMPPLPCPDETFDAEKAVRSVFMLLDHRISEGEIEDIRYMLPEEVRSLWPKQ' A
#
# COMPACT_ATOMS: atom_id res chain seq x y z
N GLY A 1 -1.93 18.33 -1.01
CA GLY A 1 -2.82 17.37 -0.32
C GLY A 1 -1.97 16.30 0.35
N PHE A 2 -2.48 15.67 1.40
CA PHE A 2 -1.75 14.74 2.27
C PHE A 2 -0.96 13.64 1.51
N TYR A 3 -1.53 13.05 0.45
CA TYR A 3 -0.86 11.98 -0.32
C TYR A 3 0.48 12.37 -0.96
N TYR A 4 0.66 13.64 -1.35
CA TYR A 4 1.89 14.11 -1.99
C TYR A 4 2.90 14.69 -0.98
N GLU A 5 2.58 14.68 0.31
CA GLU A 5 3.45 15.22 1.36
C GLU A 5 4.72 14.38 1.49
N GLY A 6 5.88 15.03 1.45
CA GLY A 6 7.19 14.35 1.51
C GLY A 6 7.56 13.52 0.27
N TRP A 7 6.73 13.49 -0.78
CA TRP A 7 7.01 12.72 -1.99
C TRP A 7 8.18 13.30 -2.80
N LYS A 8 9.13 12.44 -3.17
CA LYS A 8 10.30 12.79 -4.00
C LYS A 8 10.23 12.02 -5.33
N PRO A 9 9.78 12.65 -6.44
CA PRO A 9 9.57 11.93 -7.71
C PRO A 9 10.87 11.34 -8.28
N GLY A 10 12.02 12.00 -8.08
CA GLY A 10 13.32 11.52 -8.57
C GLY A 10 13.81 10.20 -7.96
N THR A 11 13.17 9.71 -6.90
CA THR A 11 13.48 8.41 -6.26
C THR A 11 12.44 7.33 -6.57
N THR A 12 11.53 7.57 -7.53
CA THR A 12 10.47 6.63 -7.94
C THR A 12 10.66 6.20 -9.41
N PRO A 13 10.26 4.97 -9.79
CA PRO A 13 9.62 3.93 -8.96
C PRO A 13 10.61 3.15 -8.09
N LYS A 14 10.17 2.77 -6.88
CA LYS A 14 10.91 1.83 -6.02
C LYS A 14 10.63 0.40 -6.49
N LYS A 15 11.66 -0.45 -6.52
CA LYS A 15 11.55 -1.86 -6.95
C LYS A 15 11.41 -2.80 -5.74
N LEU A 16 10.33 -2.67 -4.99
CA LEU A 16 9.99 -3.57 -3.88
C LEU A 16 9.42 -4.86 -4.46
N ARG A 17 9.96 -6.02 -4.08
CA ARG A 17 9.63 -7.33 -4.66
C ARG A 17 8.92 -8.26 -3.70
N THR A 18 9.06 -8.03 -2.40
CA THR A 18 8.44 -8.84 -1.35
C THR A 18 7.46 -8.01 -0.51
N LEU A 19 6.58 -8.69 0.21
CA LEU A 19 5.71 -8.05 1.18
C LEU A 19 6.51 -7.41 2.32
N GLU A 20 7.56 -8.06 2.79
CA GLU A 20 8.42 -7.52 3.85
C GLU A 20 9.07 -6.19 3.44
N GLU A 21 9.66 -6.12 2.24
CA GLU A 21 10.23 -4.88 1.71
C GLU A 21 9.19 -3.76 1.60
N PHE A 22 7.96 -4.11 1.21
CA PHE A 22 6.84 -3.19 1.13
C PHE A 22 6.45 -2.61 2.50
N LEU A 23 6.35 -3.47 3.53
CA LEU A 23 5.97 -3.05 4.88
C LEU A 23 7.08 -2.24 5.56
N ILE A 24 8.36 -2.62 5.36
CA ILE A 24 9.51 -1.91 5.94
C ILE A 24 9.71 -0.52 5.30
N ASP A 25 9.41 -0.36 4.01
CA ASP A 25 9.55 0.92 3.30
C ASP A 25 8.49 1.97 3.70
N MET A 26 7.47 1.57 4.48
CA MET A 26 6.43 2.49 4.93
C MET A 26 7.02 3.64 5.75
N PRO A 27 6.56 4.89 5.52
CA PRO A 27 6.99 6.01 6.34
C PRO A 27 6.56 5.79 7.80
N PRO A 28 7.29 6.38 8.78
CA PRO A 28 6.92 6.28 10.18
C PRO A 28 5.50 6.80 10.37
N LEU A 29 4.64 5.94 10.90
CA LEU A 29 3.26 6.30 11.19
C LEU A 29 3.23 7.16 12.46
N PRO A 30 2.31 8.14 12.57
CA PRO A 30 2.10 8.87 13.80
C PRO A 30 1.49 7.92 14.85
N CYS A 31 2.18 7.71 15.97
CA CYS A 31 1.73 6.94 17.13
C CYS A 31 1.31 5.47 16.86
N PRO A 32 2.18 4.60 16.32
CA PRO A 32 1.94 3.18 16.38
C PRO A 32 1.99 2.75 17.86
N ASP A 33 0.90 2.17 18.37
CA ASP A 33 0.95 1.50 19.66
C ASP A 33 1.75 0.19 19.56
N GLU A 34 2.08 -0.43 20.71
CA GLU A 34 2.84 -1.69 20.75
C GLU A 34 2.12 -2.86 20.05
N THR A 35 0.84 -2.71 19.73
CA THR A 35 0.02 -3.72 19.05
C THR A 35 -0.18 -3.42 17.57
N PHE A 36 0.51 -2.40 17.03
CA PHE A 36 0.34 -2.00 15.65
C PHE A 36 0.79 -3.10 14.67
N ASP A 37 -0.15 -3.51 13.82
CA ASP A 37 0.07 -4.49 12.76
C ASP A 37 0.02 -3.78 11.40
N ALA A 38 1.19 -3.62 10.78
CA ALA A 38 1.34 -2.95 9.50
C ALA A 38 0.58 -3.64 8.38
N GLU A 39 0.57 -4.99 8.35
CA GLU A 39 -0.14 -5.74 7.31
C GLU A 39 -1.65 -5.52 7.45
N LYS A 40 -2.17 -5.57 8.67
CA LYS A 40 -3.60 -5.29 8.95
C LYS A 40 -4.00 -3.87 8.55
N ALA A 41 -3.13 -2.88 8.78
CA ALA A 41 -3.35 -1.51 8.35
C ALA A 41 -3.40 -1.42 6.80
N VAL A 42 -2.45 -2.03 6.10
CA VAL A 42 -2.41 -2.07 4.63
C VAL A 42 -3.66 -2.75 4.06
N ARG A 43 -4.06 -3.91 4.60
CA ARG A 43 -5.30 -4.61 4.19
C ARG A 43 -6.53 -3.72 4.34
N SER A 44 -6.62 -2.96 5.44
CA SER A 44 -7.74 -2.05 5.69
C SER A 44 -7.78 -0.91 4.67
N VAL A 45 -6.62 -0.35 4.32
CA VAL A 45 -6.51 0.68 3.27
C VAL A 45 -6.87 0.11 1.90
N PHE A 46 -6.36 -1.08 1.54
CA PHE A 46 -6.69 -1.72 0.26
C PHE A 46 -8.19 -1.98 0.13
N MET A 47 -8.83 -2.47 1.19
CA MET A 47 -10.29 -2.62 1.23
C MET A 47 -10.99 -1.28 1.00
N LEU A 48 -10.54 -0.20 1.64
CA LEU A 48 -11.13 1.13 1.44
C LEU A 48 -10.96 1.61 -0.02
N LEU A 49 -9.76 1.48 -0.60
CA LEU A 49 -9.49 1.90 -1.97
C LEU A 49 -10.35 1.11 -2.96
N ASP A 50 -10.47 -0.20 -2.77
CA ASP A 50 -11.30 -1.10 -3.58
C ASP A 50 -12.76 -0.65 -3.66
N HIS A 51 -13.31 -0.12 -2.57
CA HIS A 51 -14.69 0.35 -2.51
C HIS A 51 -14.89 1.79 -3.00
N ARG A 52 -13.82 2.57 -3.16
CA ARG A 52 -13.90 4.02 -3.35
C ARG A 52 -13.34 4.51 -4.68
N ILE A 53 -12.48 3.73 -5.31
CA ILE A 53 -11.85 4.00 -6.60
C ILE A 53 -12.53 3.16 -7.67
N SER A 54 -12.47 3.59 -8.93
CA SER A 54 -13.05 2.82 -10.02
C SER A 54 -12.37 1.46 -10.21
N GLU A 55 -13.11 0.47 -10.71
CA GLU A 55 -12.62 -0.90 -10.90
C GLU A 55 -11.36 -0.92 -11.80
N GLY A 56 -11.38 -0.20 -12.92
CA GLY A 56 -10.23 -0.16 -13.85
C GLY A 56 -8.97 0.44 -13.22
N GLU A 57 -9.09 1.51 -12.44
CA GLU A 57 -7.94 2.10 -11.73
C GLU A 57 -7.38 1.15 -10.66
N ILE A 58 -8.26 0.41 -9.97
CA ILE A 58 -7.83 -0.60 -8.98
C ILE A 58 -7.15 -1.79 -9.67
N GLU A 59 -7.65 -2.25 -10.81
CA GLU A 59 -6.98 -3.29 -11.61
C GLU A 59 -5.58 -2.85 -12.02
N ASP A 60 -5.43 -1.63 -12.55
CA ASP A 60 -4.13 -1.06 -12.89
C ASP A 60 -3.18 -1.04 -11.69
N ILE A 61 -3.64 -0.59 -10.52
CA ILE A 61 -2.84 -0.60 -9.29
C ILE A 61 -2.43 -2.02 -8.90
N ARG A 62 -3.35 -3.00 -8.94
CA ARG A 62 -3.05 -4.40 -8.61
C ARG A 62 -1.98 -4.96 -9.55
N TYR A 63 -2.01 -4.63 -10.84
CA TYR A 63 -1.01 -5.08 -11.81
C TYR A 63 0.39 -4.48 -11.59
N MET A 64 0.49 -3.28 -11.02
CA MET A 64 1.78 -2.65 -10.68
C MET A 64 2.44 -3.26 -9.44
N LEU A 65 1.69 -3.96 -8.60
CA LEU A 65 2.17 -4.53 -7.34
C LEU A 65 2.73 -5.96 -7.51
N PRO A 66 3.77 -6.35 -6.72
CA PRO A 66 4.22 -7.74 -6.61
C PRO A 66 3.10 -8.67 -6.13
N GLU A 67 3.20 -9.96 -6.48
CA GLU A 67 2.18 -10.97 -6.16
C GLU A 67 1.86 -11.04 -4.66
N GLU A 68 2.89 -11.02 -3.80
CA GLU A 68 2.72 -11.07 -2.35
C GLU A 68 1.92 -9.88 -1.82
N VAL A 69 2.18 -8.67 -2.31
CA VAL A 69 1.43 -7.46 -1.92
C VAL A 69 0.03 -7.48 -2.52
N ARG A 70 -0.13 -7.99 -3.76
CA ARG A 70 -1.43 -8.15 -4.41
C ARG A 70 -2.34 -9.09 -3.60
N SER A 71 -1.78 -10.09 -2.93
CA SER A 71 -2.54 -11.02 -2.08
C SER A 71 -3.24 -10.35 -0.87
N LEU A 72 -2.89 -9.10 -0.56
CA LEU A 72 -3.52 -8.32 0.50
C LEU A 72 -4.85 -7.69 0.10
N TRP A 73 -5.14 -7.58 -1.20
CA TRP A 73 -6.41 -7.05 -1.70
C TRP A 73 -7.58 -7.99 -1.33
N PRO A 74 -8.79 -7.45 -1.11
CA PRO A 74 -9.96 -8.28 -0.87
C PRO A 74 -10.18 -9.26 -2.04
N LYS A 75 -10.55 -10.49 -1.71
CA LYS A 75 -11.04 -11.46 -2.71
C LYS A 75 -12.47 -11.06 -3.05
N GLN A 76 -12.72 -10.71 -4.31
CA GLN A 76 -14.07 -10.47 -4.83
C GLN A 76 -14.95 -11.72 -4.71
#